data_AF-A0A6L5Z7L9-F1
#
_entry.id   AF-A0A6L5Z7L9-F1
#
_cell.length_a   1.000
_cell.length_b   1.000
_cell.length_c   1.000
_cell.angle_alpha   90.00
_cell.angle_beta   90.00
_cell.angle_gamma   90.00
#
_symmetry.space_group_name_H-M   'P 1'
#
loop_
_entity.id
_entity.type
_entity.pdbx_description
1 polymer ?
#
loop_
_entity_poly.entity_id
_entity_poly.type
_entity_poly.pdbx_seq_one_letter_code
_entity_poly.pdbx_strand_id
1 'polypeptide(L)' 'GCIPLGQDGSAVGEFGGWFCPCHGSHYDTSGRIRKGPAPRNLDIPPYVFGDDMQLVIGT' A
#
# COMPACT_ATOMS: atom_id res chain seq x y z
N GLY A 1 9.33 -7.70 3.90
CA GLY A 1 9.15 -6.47 4.71
C GLY A 1 8.01 -6.67 5.70
N CYS A 2 7.73 -5.68 6.55
CA CYS A 2 6.55 -5.67 7.43
C CYS A 2 5.26 -5.30 6.66
N ILE A 3 4.08 -5.53 7.26
CA ILE A 3 2.78 -5.07 6.73
C ILE A 3 2.52 -3.64 7.23
N PRO A 4 2.34 -2.65 6.33
CA PRO A 4 1.90 -1.31 6.72
C PRO A 4 0.46 -1.34 7.30
N LEU A 5 0.20 -0.51 8.30
CA LEU A 5 -1.09 -0.27 8.95
C LEU A 5 -1.97 0.68 8.12
N GLY A 6 -3.28 0.73 8.41
CA GLY A 6 -4.28 1.62 7.79
C GLY A 6 -5.52 0.91 7.21
N GLN A 7 -5.50 -0.41 7.06
CA GLN A 7 -6.59 -1.20 6.43
C GLN A 7 -7.83 -1.32 7.33
N ASP A 8 -7.64 -1.28 8.64
CA ASP A 8 -8.65 -1.41 9.68
C ASP A 8 -8.97 -0.08 10.38
N GLY A 9 -8.54 1.05 9.79
CA GLY A 9 -8.66 2.37 10.42
C GLY A 9 -7.56 2.67 11.45
N SER A 10 -6.56 1.81 11.59
CA SER A 10 -5.34 2.09 12.35
C SER A 10 -4.52 3.23 11.72
N ALA A 11 -3.45 3.65 12.41
CA ALA A 11 -2.65 4.82 12.05
C ALA A 11 -2.26 4.84 10.55
N VAL A 12 -2.64 5.92 9.85
CA VAL A 12 -2.43 6.11 8.41
C VAL A 12 -1.20 6.98 8.05
N GLY A 13 -0.47 7.43 9.08
CA GLY A 13 0.65 8.35 8.92
C GLY A 13 0.25 9.74 8.40
N GLU A 14 1.25 10.57 8.08
CA GLU A 14 1.07 11.98 7.66
C GLU A 14 0.37 12.16 6.30
N PHE A 15 0.35 11.13 5.45
CA PHE A 15 -0.15 11.23 4.07
C PHE A 15 -1.49 10.51 3.85
N GLY A 16 -2.16 10.10 4.93
CA GLY A 16 -3.51 9.54 4.89
C GLY A 16 -3.65 8.20 4.17
N GLY A 17 -2.54 7.52 3.87
CA GLY A 17 -2.53 6.20 3.26
C GLY A 17 -2.19 5.13 4.28
N TRP A 18 -0.94 4.66 4.25
CA TRP A 18 -0.49 3.56 5.10
C TRP A 18 0.75 3.94 5.91
N PHE A 19 0.93 3.30 7.06
CA PHE A 19 2.07 3.54 7.95
C PHE A 19 2.76 2.24 8.36
N CYS A 20 4.07 2.12 8.13
CA CYS A 20 4.85 0.98 8.59
C CYS A 20 5.53 1.30 9.93
N PRO A 21 5.06 0.71 11.06
CA PRO A 21 5.57 1.04 12.39
C PRO A 21 6.98 0.51 12.66
N CYS A 22 7.46 -0.45 11.85
CA CYS A 22 8.77 -1.07 12.02
C CYS A 22 9.91 -0.03 11.96
N HIS A 23 9.84 0.90 11.00
CA HIS A 23 10.89 1.91 10.79
C HIS A 23 10.34 3.29 10.39
N GLY A 24 9.04 3.51 10.54
CA GLY A 24 8.41 4.81 10.29
C GLY A 24 8.28 5.18 8.81
N SER A 25 8.00 4.22 7.93
CA SER A 25 7.70 4.53 6.52
C SER A 25 6.24 4.96 6.36
N HIS A 26 6.01 6.06 5.63
CA HIS A 26 4.68 6.59 5.34
C HIS A 26 4.37 6.52 3.85
N TYR A 27 3.18 6.03 3.54
CA TYR A 27 2.67 5.92 2.18
C TYR A 27 1.42 6.79 2.01
N ASP A 28 1.25 7.39 0.83
CA ASP A 28 -0.01 8.03 0.47
C ASP A 28 -1.07 7.01 0.03
N THR A 29 -2.29 7.46 -0.27
CA THR A 29 -3.43 6.60 -0.66
C THR A 29 -3.25 5.84 -1.98
N SER A 30 -2.21 6.13 -2.76
CA SER A 30 -1.82 5.36 -3.95
C SER A 30 -0.70 4.34 -3.66
N GLY A 31 -0.30 4.18 -2.40
CA GLY A 31 0.74 3.24 -1.98
C GLY A 31 2.15 3.73 -2.27
N ARG A 32 2.34 5.03 -2.53
CA ARG A 32 3.66 5.58 -2.86
C ARG A 32 4.40 6.00 -1.61
N ILE A 33 5.70 5.69 -1.53
CA ILE A 33 6.53 6.09 -0.39
C ILE A 33 6.72 7.60 -0.39
N ARG A 34 6.41 8.25 0.74
CA ARG A 34 6.54 9.70 0.89
C ARG A 34 7.55 10.10 1.97
N LYS A 35 7.80 9.22 2.93
CA LYS A 35 8.72 9.44 4.06
C LYS A 35 9.19 8.11 4.64
N GLY A 36 10.42 8.08 5.16
CA GLY A 36 11.01 6.92 5.83
C GLY A 36 11.91 6.07 4.94
N PRO A 37 12.43 4.95 5.46
CA PRO A 37 13.55 4.22 4.83
C PRO A 37 13.14 3.25 3.72
N ALA A 38 11.84 3.09 3.42
CA ALA A 38 11.43 2.19 2.35
C ALA A 38 11.96 2.69 0.99
N PRO A 39 12.64 1.86 0.19
CA PRO A 39 13.33 2.32 -1.01
C PRO A 39 12.41 2.49 -2.22
N ARG A 40 11.16 2.01 -2.15
CA ARG A 40 10.21 1.98 -3.27
C ARG A 40 8.76 1.98 -2.80
N ASN A 41 7.86 2.25 -3.73
CA ASN A 41 6.40 2.17 -3.53
C ASN A 41 5.95 0.73 -3.25
N LEU A 42 4.75 0.59 -2.70
CA LEU A 42 4.09 -0.71 -2.54
C LEU A 42 3.91 -1.38 -3.91
N ASP A 43 4.09 -2.70 -3.94
CA ASP A 43 3.91 -3.48 -5.16
C ASP A 43 2.46 -3.44 -5.63
N ILE A 44 2.29 -3.23 -6.92
CA ILE A 44 1.02 -3.46 -7.61
C ILE A 44 1.14 -4.86 -8.22
N PRO A 45 0.36 -5.84 -7.75
CA PRO A 45 0.39 -7.18 -8.34
C PRO A 45 -0.13 -7.13 -9.77
N PRO A 46 0.28 -8.06 -10.67
CA PRO A 46 -0.34 -8.22 -11.97
C PRO A 46 -1.85 -8.46 -11.82
N TYR A 47 -2.65 -7.77 -12.63
CA TYR A 47 -4.10 -7.96 -12.64
C TYR A 47 -4.68 -7.75 -14.04
N VAL A 48 -5.85 -8.34 -14.26
CA VAL A 48 -6.67 -8.14 -15.46
C VAL A 48 -8.13 -7.98 -15.07
N PHE A 49 -8.88 -7.23 -15.88
CA PHE A 49 -10.34 -7.21 -15.81
C PHE A 49 -10.88 -8.30 -16.73
N GLY A 50 -11.58 -9.27 -16.15
CA GLY A 50 -12.34 -10.27 -16.89
C GLY A 50 -13.74 -9.76 -17.25
N ASP A 51 -14.59 -10.69 -17.66
CA ASP A 51 -16.01 -10.41 -17.91
C ASP A 51 -16.73 -10.01 -16.60
N ASP A 52 -17.90 -9.40 -16.73
CA ASP A 52 -18.75 -8.98 -15.60
C ASP A 52 -18.06 -8.09 -14.56
N MET A 53 -17.08 -7.28 -14.97
CA MET A 53 -16.29 -6.42 -14.08
C MET A 53 -15.52 -7.19 -12.99
N GLN A 54 -15.21 -8.47 -13.22
CA GLN A 54 -14.39 -9.25 -12.30
C GLN A 54 -12.92 -8.83 -12.38
N LEU A 55 -12.33 -8.47 -11.24
CA LEU A 55 -10.89 -8.22 -11.11
C LEU A 55 -10.17 -9.53 -10.73
N VAL A 56 -9.26 -9.99 -11.58
CA VAL A 56 -8.43 -11.18 -11.32
C VAL A 56 -7.00 -10.74 -11.03
N ILE A 57 -6.44 -11.20 -9.91
CA ILE A 57 -5.07 -10.87 -9.45
C ILE A 57 -4.17 -12.10 -9.61
N GLY A 58 -2.96 -11.91 -10.14
CA GLY A 58 -1.93 -12.96 -10.22
C GLY A 58 -1.89 -13.74 -11.53
N THR A 59 -2.29 -13.11 -12.63
CA THR A 59 -2.09 -13.61 -14.01
C THR A 59 -0.63 -13.60 -14.42
#